data_AF-A0A4R6VE67-F1
#
_entry.id   AF-A0A4R6VE67-F1
#
_cell.length_a   1.000
_cell.length_b   1.000
_cell.length_c   1.000
_cell.angle_alpha   90.00
_cell.angle_beta   90.00
_cell.angle_gamma   90.00
#
_symmetry.space_group_name_H-M   'P 1'
#
loop_
_entity.id
_entity.type
_entity.pdbx_description
1 polymer ?
#
loop_
_entity_poly.entity_id
_entity_poly.type
_entity_poly.pdbx_seq_one_letter_code
_entity_poly.pdbx_strand_id
1 'polypeptide(L)'
;MATHIAHLRVPASMTTIDTLLEESGRTFADEAGITLKDEPAPLYRLLVLSVLLSSRVQAQLGTRACRELVDSGFGSPGKMRDAERSAVHDALERAKFLSKDQTTDALQQGAELVADRWNGDLRGMREAADGDVDALRGYLTEVPRLGPVGASIFVREVQAVWPEFRPHLDEKALDAAAALGLPRDAGKLAEQVAGDDVARLAAALVRTDVRAES
;
A
#
# COMPACT_ATOMS: atom_id res chain seq x y z
N MET A 1 -12.20 -0.36 32.82
CA MET A 1 -10.91 0.32 32.58
C MET A 1 -11.06 1.10 31.29
N ALA A 2 -11.10 2.42 31.38
CA ALA A 2 -11.37 3.30 30.25
C ALA A 2 -10.14 3.38 29.34
N THR A 3 -10.33 3.06 28.06
CA THR A 3 -9.34 3.20 26.99
C THR A 3 -8.94 4.68 26.86
N HIS A 4 -7.66 4.97 27.04
CA HIS A 4 -7.13 6.33 26.96
C HIS A 4 -6.87 6.66 25.48
N ILE A 5 -7.84 7.29 24.82
CA ILE A 5 -7.64 7.88 23.49
C ILE A 5 -6.70 9.07 23.69
N ALA A 6 -5.51 9.02 23.09
CA ALA A 6 -4.60 10.15 23.04
C ALA A 6 -5.32 11.31 22.33
N HIS A 7 -5.73 12.33 23.10
CA HIS A 7 -6.27 13.56 22.53
C HIS A 7 -5.16 14.27 21.75
N LEU A 8 -5.24 14.19 20.42
CA LEU A 8 -4.52 15.08 19.52
C LEU A 8 -4.82 16.52 19.96
N ARG A 9 -3.79 17.25 20.37
CA ARG A 9 -3.92 18.63 20.84
C ARG A 9 -3.94 19.54 19.62
N VAL A 10 -5.12 19.69 19.02
CA VAL A 10 -5.35 20.52 17.83
C VAL A 10 -5.19 22.00 18.20
N PRO A 11 -4.23 22.75 17.60
CA PRO A 11 -4.18 24.21 17.76
C PRO A 11 -5.39 24.86 17.08
N ALA A 12 -5.84 26.01 17.59
CA ALA A 12 -7.16 26.62 17.31
C ALA A 12 -7.45 27.03 15.85
N SER A 13 -6.56 26.72 14.89
CA SER A 13 -6.70 27.02 13.46
C SER A 13 -6.49 25.81 12.53
N MET A 14 -6.14 24.62 13.04
CA MET A 14 -5.93 23.42 12.22
C MET A 14 -7.14 22.50 12.31
N THR A 15 -7.56 21.92 11.18
CA THR A 15 -8.56 20.85 11.19
C THR A 15 -7.93 19.54 11.65
N THR A 16 -8.76 18.58 12.06
CA THR A 16 -8.31 17.19 12.33
C THR A 16 -7.56 16.61 11.13
N ILE A 17 -7.98 16.98 9.91
CA ILE A 17 -7.37 16.51 8.65
C ILE A 17 -5.99 17.14 8.43
N ASP A 18 -5.84 18.45 8.69
CA ASP A 18 -4.53 19.11 8.60
C ASP A 18 -3.53 18.47 9.56
N THR A 19 -3.98 18.17 10.78
CA THR A 19 -3.16 17.48 11.80
C THR A 19 -2.77 16.07 11.35
N LEU A 20 -3.72 15.30 10.78
CA LEU A 20 -3.46 13.96 10.25
C LEU A 20 -2.43 13.97 9.11
N LEU A 21 -2.53 14.93 8.20
CA LEU A 21 -1.62 15.05 7.06
C LEU A 21 -0.22 15.49 7.49
N GLU A 22 -0.09 16.37 8.49
CA GLU A 22 1.19 16.78 9.04
C GLU A 22 1.89 15.67 9.83
N GLU A 23 1.16 14.98 10.72
CA GLU A 23 1.75 13.99 11.63
C GLU A 23 1.92 12.60 11.00
N SER A 24 1.05 12.25 10.04
CA SER A 24 0.92 10.89 9.51
C SER A 24 0.71 10.81 7.99
N GLY A 25 0.85 11.92 7.25
CA GLY A 25 0.56 11.99 5.81
C GLY A 25 1.63 11.41 4.87
N ARG A 26 2.59 10.63 5.36
CA ARG A 26 3.47 9.82 4.50
C ARG A 26 2.71 8.61 4.00
N THR A 27 2.86 8.17 2.77
CA THR A 27 2.19 6.95 2.28
C THR A 27 2.96 5.68 2.69
N PHE A 28 2.40 4.47 2.53
CA PHE A 28 3.20 3.25 2.78
C PHE A 28 4.30 3.10 1.73
N ALA A 29 4.04 3.54 0.49
CA ALA A 29 5.03 3.66 -0.56
C ALA A 29 6.20 4.58 -0.14
N ASP A 30 5.91 5.76 0.42
CA ASP A 30 6.94 6.68 0.91
C ASP A 30 7.79 6.05 2.03
N GLU A 31 7.17 5.35 2.98
CA GLU A 31 7.88 4.65 4.05
C GLU A 31 8.77 3.52 3.52
N ALA A 32 8.32 2.81 2.49
CA ALA A 32 9.12 1.82 1.79
C ALA A 32 10.26 2.45 0.95
N GLY A 33 10.29 3.76 0.78
CA GLY A 33 11.27 4.46 -0.06
C GLY A 33 10.92 4.44 -1.55
N ILE A 34 9.64 4.23 -1.87
CA ILE A 34 9.13 4.22 -3.24
C ILE A 34 8.66 5.63 -3.59
N THR A 35 9.39 6.32 -4.47
CA THR A 35 8.84 7.49 -5.16
C THR A 35 7.86 6.99 -6.22
N LEU A 36 6.57 6.98 -5.87
CA LEU A 36 5.53 6.45 -6.74
C LEU A 36 5.35 7.34 -7.97
N LYS A 37 5.35 6.71 -9.14
CA LYS A 37 5.12 7.32 -10.46
C LYS A 37 4.36 6.33 -11.33
N ASP A 38 3.68 6.81 -12.37
CA ASP A 38 3.03 5.98 -13.39
C ASP A 38 4.05 5.36 -14.36
N GLU A 39 4.99 4.59 -13.81
CA GLU A 39 6.11 3.94 -14.48
C GLU A 39 6.22 2.47 -14.02
N PRO A 40 6.73 1.54 -14.85
CA PRO A 40 6.70 0.11 -14.55
C PRO A 40 7.37 -0.27 -13.22
N ALA A 41 8.56 0.26 -12.95
CA ALA A 41 9.33 -0.11 -11.76
C ALA A 41 8.70 0.41 -10.45
N PRO A 42 8.34 1.70 -10.31
CA PRO A 42 7.61 2.17 -9.12
C PRO A 42 6.30 1.42 -8.86
N LEU A 43 5.50 1.14 -9.88
CA LEU A 43 4.25 0.38 -9.75
C LEU A 43 4.50 -1.06 -9.31
N TYR A 44 5.52 -1.71 -9.87
CA TYR A 44 5.89 -3.06 -9.44
C TYR A 44 6.37 -3.10 -7.99
N ARG A 45 7.14 -2.11 -7.55
CA ARG A 45 7.56 -2.01 -6.13
C ARG A 45 6.36 -1.85 -5.21
N LEU A 46 5.34 -1.08 -5.63
CA LEU A 46 4.09 -0.98 -4.91
C LEU A 46 3.37 -2.33 -4.84
N LEU A 47 3.35 -3.12 -5.91
CA LEU A 47 2.79 -4.49 -5.88
C LEU A 47 3.53 -5.38 -4.87
N VAL A 48 4.87 -5.37 -4.87
CA VAL A 48 5.69 -6.10 -3.90
C VAL A 48 5.36 -5.67 -2.47
N LEU A 49 5.26 -4.36 -2.22
CA LEU A 49 4.86 -3.82 -0.92
C LEU A 49 3.47 -4.35 -0.50
N SER A 50 2.51 -4.35 -1.42
CA SER A 50 1.15 -4.83 -1.14
C SER A 50 1.11 -6.33 -0.83
N VAL A 51 1.93 -7.16 -1.48
CA VAL A 51 2.07 -8.60 -1.15
C VAL A 51 2.62 -8.78 0.28
N LEU A 52 3.62 -7.99 0.66
CA LEU A 52 4.22 -8.04 2.00
C LEU A 52 3.24 -7.60 3.08
N LEU A 53 2.48 -6.52 2.82
CA LEU A 53 1.49 -5.97 3.73
C LEU A 53 0.15 -6.74 3.72
N SER A 54 -0.08 -7.62 2.75
CA SER A 54 -1.27 -8.49 2.73
C SER A 54 -1.24 -9.57 3.81
N SER A 55 -0.06 -9.87 4.35
CA SER A 55 0.08 -10.73 5.52
C SER A 55 -0.24 -9.95 6.80
N ARG A 56 -0.69 -10.61 7.88
CA ARG A 56 -0.95 -9.98 9.21
C ARG A 56 0.36 -9.57 9.93
N VAL A 57 1.28 -8.97 9.20
CA VAL A 57 2.59 -8.54 9.66
C VAL A 57 2.51 -7.05 10.00
N GLN A 58 3.30 -6.63 10.99
CA GLN A 58 3.44 -5.21 11.33
C GLN A 58 3.88 -4.41 10.09
N ALA A 59 3.18 -3.33 9.77
CA ALA A 59 3.43 -2.57 8.54
C ALA A 59 4.90 -2.12 8.38
N GLN A 60 5.57 -1.81 9.51
CA GLN A 60 7.00 -1.47 9.54
C GLN A 60 7.92 -2.58 9.03
N LEU A 61 7.56 -3.84 9.27
CA LEU A 61 8.35 -4.99 8.79
C LEU A 61 8.14 -5.17 7.29
N GLY A 62 6.92 -4.95 6.79
CA GLY A 62 6.61 -4.98 5.36
C GLY A 62 7.30 -3.88 4.55
N THR A 63 7.26 -2.62 5.02
CA THR A 63 7.94 -1.50 4.34
C THR A 63 9.46 -1.68 4.34
N ARG A 64 10.04 -2.16 5.45
CA ARG A 64 11.48 -2.50 5.54
C ARG A 64 11.86 -3.62 4.59
N ALA A 65 11.07 -4.70 4.53
CA ALA A 65 11.32 -5.81 3.62
C ALA A 65 11.21 -5.41 2.15
N CYS A 66 10.25 -4.55 1.81
CA CYS A 66 10.13 -3.99 0.46
C CYS A 66 11.39 -3.22 0.08
N ARG A 67 11.87 -2.32 0.96
CA ARG A 67 13.10 -1.55 0.73
C ARG A 67 14.31 -2.46 0.52
N GLU A 68 14.49 -3.44 1.40
CA GLU A 68 15.61 -4.38 1.32
C GLU A 68 15.60 -5.19 0.00
N LEU A 69 14.43 -5.64 -0.46
CA LEU A 69 14.29 -6.31 -1.76
C LEU A 69 14.66 -5.38 -2.93
N VAL A 70 14.20 -4.12 -2.90
CA VAL A 70 14.50 -3.14 -3.94
C VAL A 70 15.98 -2.80 -3.98
N ASP A 71 16.60 -2.55 -2.82
CA ASP A 71 18.02 -2.25 -2.68
C ASP A 71 18.90 -3.44 -3.10
N SER A 72 18.39 -4.67 -2.94
CA SER A 72 19.01 -5.91 -3.44
C SER A 72 18.84 -6.13 -4.95
N GLY A 73 18.17 -5.20 -5.66
CA GLY A 73 17.99 -5.26 -7.11
C GLY A 73 16.71 -5.94 -7.58
N PHE A 74 15.83 -6.38 -6.67
CA PHE A 74 14.59 -7.11 -6.99
C PHE A 74 13.38 -6.18 -7.22
N GLY A 75 13.63 -4.91 -7.57
CA GLY A 75 12.60 -3.87 -7.73
C GLY A 75 11.93 -3.81 -9.11
N SER A 76 11.99 -4.88 -9.91
CA SER A 76 11.28 -4.99 -11.20
C SER A 76 10.89 -6.46 -11.47
N PRO A 77 9.84 -6.74 -12.26
CA PRO A 77 9.37 -8.10 -12.50
C PRO A 77 10.48 -9.01 -13.05
N GLY A 78 11.19 -8.57 -14.09
CA GLY A 78 12.27 -9.37 -14.68
C GLY A 78 13.39 -9.67 -13.68
N LYS A 79 13.82 -8.69 -12.88
CA LYS A 79 14.86 -8.90 -11.88
C LYS A 79 14.43 -9.81 -10.73
N MET A 80 13.17 -9.76 -10.30
CA MET A 80 12.64 -10.65 -9.26
C MET A 80 12.50 -12.09 -9.81
N ARG A 81 11.96 -12.24 -11.02
CA ARG A 81 11.80 -13.54 -11.68
C ARG A 81 13.15 -14.23 -11.88
N ASP A 82 14.13 -13.51 -12.42
CA ASP A 82 15.43 -14.06 -12.78
C ASP A 82 16.40 -14.16 -11.59
N ALA A 83 15.99 -13.73 -10.39
CA ALA A 83 16.82 -13.82 -9.20
C ALA A 83 16.97 -15.26 -8.72
N GLU A 84 18.17 -15.59 -8.22
CA GLU A 84 18.37 -16.81 -7.43
C GLU A 84 17.43 -16.78 -6.22
N ARG A 85 16.68 -17.86 -6.01
CA ARG A 85 15.70 -17.97 -4.92
C ARG A 85 16.34 -17.66 -3.56
N SER A 86 17.56 -18.13 -3.32
CA SER A 86 18.32 -17.86 -2.09
C SER A 86 18.60 -16.38 -1.88
N ALA A 87 18.88 -15.61 -2.94
CA ALA A 87 19.16 -14.19 -2.82
C ALA A 87 17.92 -13.38 -2.39
N VAL A 88 16.73 -13.76 -2.90
CA VAL A 88 15.45 -13.16 -2.47
C VAL A 88 15.13 -13.54 -1.02
N HIS A 89 15.35 -14.81 -0.65
CA HIS A 89 15.20 -15.27 0.72
C HIS A 89 16.13 -14.50 1.68
N ASP A 90 17.40 -14.32 1.33
CA ASP A 90 18.39 -13.63 2.15
C ASP A 90 18.04 -12.15 2.36
N ALA A 91 17.47 -11.49 1.34
CA ALA A 91 16.96 -10.13 1.48
C ALA A 91 15.80 -10.07 2.50
N LEU A 92 14.85 -11.01 2.41
CA LEU A 92 13.78 -11.11 3.42
C LEU A 92 14.33 -11.42 4.82
N GLU A 93 15.40 -12.21 4.92
CA GLU A 93 16.08 -12.52 6.18
C GLU A 93 16.76 -11.30 6.80
N ARG A 94 17.51 -10.51 6.03
CA ARG A 94 18.11 -9.25 6.49
C ARG A 94 17.05 -8.26 6.99
N ALA A 95 15.89 -8.25 6.34
CA ALA A 95 14.73 -7.48 6.78
C ALA A 95 14.00 -8.06 8.00
N LYS A 96 14.40 -9.25 8.49
CA LYS A 96 13.74 -10.02 9.56
C LYS A 96 12.29 -10.39 9.24
N PHE A 97 11.94 -10.49 7.96
CA PHE A 97 10.61 -10.87 7.52
C PHE A 97 10.32 -12.35 7.85
N LEU A 98 9.06 -12.66 8.11
CA LEU A 98 8.58 -14.00 8.45
C LEU A 98 8.08 -14.75 7.20
N SER A 99 7.92 -16.07 7.30
CA SER A 99 7.42 -16.91 6.19
C SER A 99 8.20 -16.70 4.88
N LYS A 100 9.53 -16.66 5.00
CA LYS A 100 10.45 -16.24 3.93
C LYS A 100 10.35 -17.12 2.69
N ASP A 101 10.29 -18.43 2.87
CA ASP A 101 10.13 -19.38 1.77
C ASP A 101 8.86 -19.09 0.96
N GLN A 102 7.71 -19.09 1.63
CA GLN A 102 6.42 -18.87 0.95
C GLN A 102 6.33 -17.46 0.35
N THR A 103 6.96 -16.48 0.99
CA THR A 103 7.01 -15.10 0.47
C THR A 103 7.92 -15.02 -0.77
N THR A 104 9.05 -15.72 -0.76
CA THR A 104 9.98 -15.79 -1.89
C THR A 104 9.28 -16.41 -3.09
N ASP A 105 8.66 -17.58 -2.89
CA ASP A 105 7.94 -18.29 -3.95
C ASP A 105 6.80 -17.42 -4.51
N ALA A 106 6.05 -16.75 -3.64
CA ALA A 106 4.96 -15.88 -4.06
C ALA A 106 5.42 -14.65 -4.86
N LEU A 107 6.53 -14.03 -4.47
CA LEU A 107 7.08 -12.88 -5.18
C LEU A 107 7.63 -13.26 -6.55
N GLN A 108 8.28 -14.42 -6.67
CA GLN A 108 8.79 -14.92 -7.95
C GLN A 108 7.64 -15.32 -8.89
N GLN A 109 6.65 -16.08 -8.40
CA GLN A 109 5.45 -16.42 -9.18
C GLN A 109 4.64 -15.18 -9.59
N GLY A 110 4.54 -14.19 -8.69
CA GLY A 110 3.91 -12.91 -9.02
C GLY A 110 4.67 -12.13 -10.09
N ALA A 111 6.00 -12.18 -10.07
CA ALA A 111 6.84 -11.59 -11.10
C ALA A 111 6.67 -12.26 -12.47
N GLU A 112 6.56 -13.59 -12.50
CA GLU A 112 6.23 -14.38 -13.71
C GLU A 112 4.86 -13.99 -14.25
N LEU A 113 3.83 -13.96 -13.41
CA LEU A 113 2.48 -13.53 -13.82
C LEU A 113 2.50 -12.14 -14.46
N VAL A 114 3.20 -11.19 -13.84
CA VAL A 114 3.31 -9.82 -14.38
C VAL A 114 4.08 -9.78 -15.69
N ALA A 115 5.16 -10.56 -15.82
CA ALA A 115 5.90 -10.67 -17.07
C ALA A 115 5.04 -11.24 -18.20
N ASP A 116 4.32 -12.33 -17.94
CA ASP A 116 3.62 -13.10 -18.97
C ASP A 116 2.29 -12.45 -19.39
N ARG A 117 1.49 -12.02 -18.42
CA ARG A 117 0.14 -11.48 -18.68
C ARG A 117 0.15 -9.99 -18.99
N TRP A 118 1.04 -9.24 -18.36
CA TRP A 118 1.07 -7.78 -18.40
C TRP A 118 2.35 -7.24 -19.04
N ASN A 119 3.14 -8.09 -19.69
CA ASN A 119 4.39 -7.73 -20.37
C ASN A 119 5.38 -6.95 -19.46
N GLY A 120 5.38 -7.26 -18.16
CA GLY A 120 6.23 -6.60 -17.17
C GLY A 120 5.75 -5.21 -16.71
N ASP A 121 4.52 -4.79 -17.08
CA ASP A 121 4.01 -3.45 -16.83
C ASP A 121 2.57 -3.45 -16.31
N LEU A 122 2.38 -3.02 -15.05
CA LEU A 122 1.06 -2.97 -14.42
C LEU A 122 0.12 -1.93 -15.04
N ARG A 123 0.62 -1.05 -15.91
CA ARG A 123 -0.26 -0.16 -16.69
C ARG A 123 -1.13 -0.94 -17.68
N GLY A 124 -0.67 -2.11 -18.16
CA GLY A 124 -1.54 -3.03 -18.92
C GLY A 124 -2.68 -3.61 -18.05
N MET A 125 -2.42 -3.85 -16.76
CA MET A 125 -3.44 -4.26 -15.79
C MET A 125 -4.47 -3.14 -15.54
N ARG A 126 -3.99 -1.89 -15.43
CA ARG A 126 -4.85 -0.69 -15.34
C ARG A 126 -5.73 -0.52 -16.58
N GLU A 127 -5.15 -0.63 -17.77
CA GLU A 127 -5.88 -0.52 -19.04
C GLU A 127 -6.98 -1.60 -19.14
N ALA A 128 -6.67 -2.84 -18.77
CA ALA A 128 -7.65 -3.92 -18.76
C ALA A 128 -8.78 -3.71 -17.74
N ALA A 129 -8.52 -2.97 -16.66
CA ALA A 129 -9.54 -2.65 -15.66
C ALA A 129 -10.48 -1.53 -16.13
N ASP A 130 -10.09 -0.69 -17.08
CA ASP A 130 -10.93 0.39 -17.66
C ASP A 130 -11.66 1.26 -16.61
N GLY A 131 -10.95 1.61 -15.53
CA GLY A 131 -11.50 2.40 -14.42
C GLY A 131 -12.39 1.62 -13.43
N ASP A 132 -12.65 0.33 -13.67
CA ASP A 132 -13.34 -0.55 -12.71
C ASP A 132 -12.39 -1.01 -11.60
N VAL A 133 -12.60 -0.50 -10.40
CA VAL A 133 -11.80 -0.83 -9.21
C VAL A 133 -11.93 -2.30 -8.79
N ASP A 134 -13.09 -2.93 -9.01
CA ASP A 134 -13.30 -4.32 -8.64
C ASP A 134 -12.64 -5.25 -9.66
N ALA A 135 -12.60 -4.87 -10.95
CA ALA A 135 -11.80 -5.55 -11.96
C ALA A 135 -10.30 -5.47 -11.63
N LEU A 136 -9.78 -4.28 -11.29
CA LEU A 136 -8.39 -4.11 -10.87
C LEU A 136 -8.06 -4.97 -9.65
N ARG A 137 -8.93 -4.96 -8.63
CA ARG A 137 -8.78 -5.83 -7.44
C ARG A 137 -8.79 -7.31 -7.81
N GLY A 138 -9.65 -7.72 -8.73
CA GLY A 138 -9.68 -9.08 -9.27
C GLY A 138 -8.31 -9.49 -9.83
N TYR A 139 -7.75 -8.70 -10.74
CA TYR A 139 -6.42 -8.96 -11.33
C TYR A 139 -5.29 -8.96 -10.30
N LEU A 140 -5.34 -8.03 -9.33
CA LEU A 140 -4.37 -8.00 -8.23
C LEU A 140 -4.42 -9.30 -7.42
N THR A 141 -5.62 -9.80 -7.08
CA THR A 141 -5.75 -11.01 -6.25
C THR A 141 -5.32 -12.31 -6.92
N GLU A 142 -5.03 -12.30 -8.22
CA GLU A 142 -4.37 -13.42 -8.89
C GLU A 142 -2.89 -13.54 -8.52
N VAL A 143 -2.26 -12.45 -8.07
CA VAL A 143 -0.87 -12.46 -7.61
C VAL A 143 -0.78 -13.29 -6.32
N PRO A 144 0.10 -14.31 -6.26
CA PRO A 144 0.19 -15.18 -5.09
C PRO A 144 0.38 -14.43 -3.78
N ARG A 145 -0.45 -14.82 -2.79
CA ARG A 145 -0.59 -14.17 -1.47
C ARG A 145 -1.01 -12.70 -1.47
N LEU A 146 -1.45 -12.13 -2.59
CA LEU A 146 -2.12 -10.84 -2.58
C LEU A 146 -3.62 -11.06 -2.35
N GLY A 147 -4.05 -10.98 -1.08
CA GLY A 147 -5.46 -11.08 -0.73
C GLY A 147 -6.22 -9.76 -0.94
N PRO A 148 -7.54 -9.73 -0.68
CA PRO A 148 -8.36 -8.53 -0.79
C PRO A 148 -7.81 -7.33 0.01
N VAL A 149 -7.22 -7.58 1.17
CA VAL A 149 -6.56 -6.54 1.99
C VAL A 149 -5.36 -5.93 1.24
N GLY A 150 -4.48 -6.76 0.70
CA GLY A 150 -3.33 -6.30 -0.08
C GLY A 150 -3.75 -5.57 -1.37
N ALA A 151 -4.78 -6.07 -2.05
CA ALA A 151 -5.34 -5.38 -3.22
C ALA A 151 -5.90 -3.99 -2.84
N SER A 152 -6.60 -3.88 -1.72
CA SER A 152 -7.09 -2.59 -1.20
C SER A 152 -5.95 -1.64 -0.85
N ILE A 153 -4.85 -2.15 -0.27
CA ILE A 153 -3.63 -1.38 -0.03
C ILE A 153 -3.05 -0.85 -1.34
N PHE A 154 -2.94 -1.70 -2.37
CA PHE A 154 -2.46 -1.28 -3.68
C PHE A 154 -3.32 -0.15 -4.25
N VAL A 155 -4.65 -0.31 -4.30
CA VAL A 155 -5.55 0.70 -4.86
C VAL A 155 -5.47 2.02 -4.08
N ARG A 156 -5.40 1.95 -2.74
CA ARG A 156 -5.29 3.13 -1.88
C ARG A 156 -4.03 3.96 -2.19
N GLU A 157 -2.91 3.30 -2.48
CA GLU A 157 -1.65 3.98 -2.77
C GLU A 157 -1.58 4.43 -4.24
N VAL A 158 -2.01 3.57 -5.17
CA VAL A 158 -1.88 3.82 -6.61
C VAL A 158 -2.77 4.97 -7.10
N GLN A 159 -3.86 5.27 -6.41
CA GLN A 159 -4.74 6.40 -6.75
C GLN A 159 -3.98 7.75 -6.77
N ALA A 160 -2.81 7.85 -6.13
CA ALA A 160 -1.94 9.02 -6.23
C ALA A 160 -1.49 9.29 -7.68
N VAL A 161 -1.31 8.23 -8.48
CA VAL A 161 -0.85 8.31 -9.88
C VAL A 161 -1.89 7.82 -10.90
N TRP A 162 -2.92 7.10 -10.45
CA TRP A 162 -4.08 6.65 -11.24
C TRP A 162 -5.38 7.31 -10.71
N PRO A 163 -5.64 8.57 -11.10
CA PRO A 163 -6.71 9.38 -10.53
C PRO A 163 -8.13 8.85 -10.79
N GLU A 164 -8.34 7.99 -11.78
CA GLU A 164 -9.63 7.34 -12.06
C GLU A 164 -10.14 6.46 -10.91
N PHE A 165 -9.25 6.01 -10.01
CA PHE A 165 -9.63 5.25 -8.83
C PHE A 165 -9.92 6.12 -7.61
N ARG A 166 -9.87 7.45 -7.75
CA ARG A 166 -10.20 8.38 -6.66
C ARG A 166 -11.72 8.58 -6.55
N PRO A 167 -12.25 8.79 -5.33
CA PRO A 167 -11.55 8.60 -4.05
C PRO A 167 -11.58 7.14 -3.62
N HIS A 168 -10.42 6.56 -3.29
CA HIS A 168 -10.34 5.25 -2.66
C HIS A 168 -9.99 5.35 -1.18
N LEU A 169 -10.98 5.08 -0.33
CA LEU A 169 -10.81 4.92 1.11
C LEU A 169 -11.39 3.55 1.49
N ASP A 170 -10.54 2.66 1.99
CA ASP A 170 -10.95 1.32 2.41
C ASP A 170 -11.67 1.35 3.76
N GLU A 171 -12.32 0.23 4.13
CA GLU A 171 -13.10 0.14 5.38
C GLU A 171 -12.29 0.57 6.60
N LYS A 172 -10.99 0.21 6.64
CA LYS A 172 -10.10 0.59 7.73
C LYS A 172 -9.88 2.10 7.80
N ALA A 173 -9.67 2.76 6.66
CA ALA A 173 -9.57 4.22 6.62
C ALA A 173 -10.88 4.89 7.06
N LEU A 174 -12.03 4.37 6.62
CA LEU A 174 -13.34 4.91 6.96
C LEU A 174 -13.69 4.72 8.44
N ASP A 175 -13.36 3.57 9.02
CA ASP A 175 -13.58 3.29 10.44
C ASP A 175 -12.68 4.17 11.32
N ALA A 176 -11.41 4.38 10.91
CA ALA A 176 -10.52 5.32 11.56
C ALA A 176 -11.04 6.76 11.50
N ALA A 177 -11.62 7.17 10.37
CA ALA A 177 -12.23 8.48 10.21
C ALA A 177 -13.41 8.64 11.19
N ALA A 178 -14.29 7.63 11.27
CA ALA A 178 -15.41 7.64 12.20
C ALA A 178 -14.96 7.73 13.66
N ALA A 179 -13.90 7.00 14.05
CA ALA A 179 -13.32 7.06 15.39
C ALA A 179 -12.77 8.45 15.75
N LEU A 180 -12.35 9.23 14.75
CA LEU A 180 -11.89 10.62 14.89
C LEU A 180 -13.00 11.65 14.76
N GLY A 181 -14.27 11.22 14.65
CA GLY A 181 -15.43 12.10 14.48
C GLY A 181 -15.58 12.70 13.08
N LEU A 182 -14.87 12.16 12.09
CA LEU A 182 -14.98 12.54 10.69
C LEU A 182 -16.08 11.71 9.99
N PRO A 183 -16.58 12.15 8.81
CA PRO A 183 -17.55 11.37 8.05
C PRO A 183 -17.01 9.99 7.66
N ARG A 184 -17.81 8.95 7.85
CA ARG A 184 -17.55 7.59 7.30
C ARG A 184 -17.99 7.51 5.83
N ASP A 185 -17.49 8.41 5.00
CA ASP A 185 -17.85 8.54 3.59
C ASP A 185 -16.64 9.01 2.78
N ALA A 186 -16.26 8.25 1.75
CA ALA A 186 -15.06 8.52 0.97
C ALA A 186 -15.13 9.83 0.19
N GLY A 187 -16.30 10.19 -0.36
CA GLY A 187 -16.50 11.42 -1.11
C GLY A 187 -16.38 12.65 -0.22
N LYS A 188 -17.07 12.65 0.92
CA LYS A 188 -17.02 13.75 1.90
C LYS A 188 -15.61 13.97 2.47
N LEU A 189 -14.85 12.89 2.69
CA LEU A 189 -13.46 12.98 3.13
C LEU A 189 -12.55 13.54 2.04
N ALA A 190 -12.75 13.14 0.78
CA ALA A 190 -11.97 13.64 -0.34
C ALA A 190 -12.22 15.13 -0.63
N GLU A 191 -13.43 15.64 -0.38
CA GLU A 191 -13.74 17.08 -0.48
C GLU A 191 -12.93 17.96 0.47
N GLN A 192 -12.34 17.39 1.52
CA GLN A 192 -11.56 18.13 2.52
C GLN A 192 -10.09 18.33 2.13
N VAL A 193 -9.63 17.68 1.06
CA VAL A 193 -8.22 17.69 0.63
C VAL A 193 -8.11 17.95 -0.87
N ALA A 194 -6.93 18.38 -1.33
CA ALA A 194 -6.66 18.38 -2.76
C ALA A 194 -6.72 16.95 -3.31
N GLY A 195 -7.13 16.79 -4.58
CA GLY A 195 -7.28 15.46 -5.17
C GLY A 195 -6.04 14.56 -5.07
N ASP A 196 -4.84 15.16 -5.15
CA ASP A 196 -3.57 14.44 -5.02
C ASP A 196 -3.23 14.04 -3.58
N ASP A 197 -3.87 14.67 -2.58
CA ASP A 197 -3.70 14.35 -1.16
C ASP A 197 -4.66 13.26 -0.66
N VAL A 198 -5.60 12.78 -1.47
CA VAL A 198 -6.55 11.72 -1.08
C VAL A 198 -5.83 10.43 -0.66
N ALA A 199 -4.76 10.05 -1.37
CA ALA A 199 -3.93 8.90 -1.02
C ALA A 199 -3.23 9.09 0.34
N ARG A 200 -2.74 10.31 0.61
CA ARG A 200 -2.09 10.67 1.88
C ARG A 200 -3.07 10.68 3.03
N LEU A 201 -4.28 11.20 2.82
CA LEU A 201 -5.37 11.16 3.81
C LEU A 201 -5.73 9.72 4.15
N ALA A 202 -5.95 8.87 3.15
CA ALA A 202 -6.28 7.47 3.36
C ALA A 202 -5.18 6.72 4.14
N ALA A 203 -3.90 6.97 3.81
CA ALA A 203 -2.78 6.39 4.55
C ALA A 203 -2.70 6.90 6.01
N ALA A 204 -2.94 8.20 6.24
CA ALA A 204 -2.93 8.80 7.58
C ALA A 204 -4.03 8.22 8.48
N LEU A 205 -5.24 8.01 7.94
CA LEU A 205 -6.37 7.41 8.64
C LEU A 205 -6.04 5.97 9.08
N VAL A 206 -5.58 5.12 8.16
CA VAL A 206 -5.21 3.72 8.45
C VAL A 206 -4.14 3.61 9.54
N ARG A 207 -3.20 4.55 9.61
CA ARG A 207 -2.14 4.55 10.64
C ARG A 207 -2.61 5.00 12.01
N THR A 208 -3.62 5.86 12.08
CA THR A 208 -4.13 6.35 13.36
C THR A 208 -4.85 5.24 14.11
N ASP A 209 -5.57 4.38 13.38
CA ASP A 209 -6.20 3.17 13.92
C ASP A 209 -5.16 2.20 14.52
N VAL A 210 -4.03 1.97 13.83
CA VAL A 210 -2.95 1.09 14.33
C VAL A 210 -2.32 1.60 15.63
N ARG A 211 -2.31 2.92 15.87
CA ARG A 211 -1.79 3.51 17.12
C ARG A 211 -2.79 3.39 18.29
N ALA A 212 -4.09 3.22 18.01
CA ALA A 212 -5.10 3.02 19.05
C ALA A 212 -5.12 1.58 19.60
N GLU A 213 -4.56 0.62 18.85
CA GLU A 213 -4.47 -0.80 19.22
C GLU A 213 -3.12 -1.20 19.86
N SER A 214 -2.20 -0.24 20.08
CA SER A 214 -0.87 -0.44 20.69
C SER A 214 -0.82 0.05 22.13
#